data_AF-A0A0F9Q6F2-F1
#
_entry.id   AF-A0A0F9Q6F2-F1
#
_cell.length_a   1.000
_cell.length_b   1.000
_cell.length_c   1.000
_cell.angle_alpha   90.00
_cell.angle_beta   90.00
_cell.angle_gamma   90.00
#
_symmetry.space_group_name_H-M   'P 1'
#
loop_
_entity.id
_entity.type
_entity.pdbx_description
1 polymer ?
#
loop_
_entity_poly.entity_id
_entity_poly.type
_entity_poly.pdbx_seq_one_letter_code
_entity_poly.pdbx_strand_id
1 'polypeptide(L)'
;MDITCNYPPQEILKAPLGRSHPNYEYIILWMVNNNEACTWSNLQVNKIVSRSTLSIYLKKLIKRGYIEKSEFNQYRITPKGKIIYYDLSLDRKTKRRLSYPPKVILARRNYDHWILWMVYNNNFLKWSDFLDDTTPVFINQSSLSKNLNELKEKGFVRKEAKEYRITQAGKSEYSSMLSHYNLDRQSILEEESKRIKEITKKTIKFFEKFKIKDDEIRFRFLNNVLKLPFTVLKSMDNEDDYNKIMLFLSINHPNQYPDYISLEFFAKKYNIEQVILNFHILHIVDKNKYPVKFFKLEVVPDKTYYLQVNEKLERMLNVIVEDHITRLTYLNKLYEESSKGTSPLTIESTVNAILDEICDNLFHTDLRTALMKFLPDYINYLAYKIEKERKLLDTFDKLEGLIWQEVQASNLSNPKAPIIGQNEANYYLDPVILEVLEPYYA
;
A
#
# COMPACT_ATOMS: atom_id res chain seq x y z
N MET A 1 -0.07 19.83 47.45
CA MET A 1 0.61 19.58 46.17
C MET A 1 -0.40 19.90 45.08
N ASP A 2 -0.21 21.01 44.38
CA ASP A 2 -1.10 21.40 43.28
C ASP A 2 -0.88 20.45 42.10
N ILE A 3 -1.87 19.61 41.82
CA ILE A 3 -1.86 18.71 40.66
C ILE A 3 -2.15 19.58 39.43
N THR A 4 -1.12 19.89 38.66
CA THR A 4 -1.23 20.56 37.36
C THR A 4 -1.98 19.66 36.39
N CYS A 5 -3.25 20.00 36.10
CA CYS A 5 -4.07 19.25 35.17
C CYS A 5 -3.78 19.67 33.72
N ASN A 6 -3.47 18.71 32.86
CA ASN A 6 -3.32 18.91 31.42
C ASN A 6 -4.70 19.13 30.78
N TYR A 7 -4.85 20.25 30.07
CA TYR A 7 -6.06 20.61 29.35
C TYR A 7 -5.93 20.36 27.84
N PRO A 8 -7.03 20.00 27.15
CA PRO A 8 -6.97 19.72 25.71
C PRO A 8 -6.56 20.97 24.93
N PRO A 9 -5.69 20.87 23.91
CA PRO A 9 -5.40 21.97 23.00
C PRO A 9 -6.66 22.47 22.29
N GLN A 10 -6.68 23.74 21.87
CA GLN A 10 -7.85 24.39 21.26
C GLN A 10 -8.42 23.64 20.05
N GLU A 11 -7.57 22.91 19.31
CA GLU A 11 -7.98 22.07 18.18
C GLU A 11 -8.94 20.94 18.59
N ILE A 12 -8.75 20.35 19.78
CA ILE A 12 -9.60 19.28 20.33
C ILE A 12 -10.96 19.82 20.80
N LEU A 13 -10.98 21.07 21.23
CA LEU A 13 -12.16 21.76 21.76
C LEU A 13 -13.10 22.27 20.64
N LYS A 14 -12.61 22.43 19.41
CA LYS A 14 -13.43 22.82 18.26
C LYS A 14 -14.34 21.68 17.79
N ALA A 15 -15.54 22.03 17.34
CA ALA A 15 -16.44 21.07 16.72
C ALA A 15 -15.84 20.50 15.42
N PRO A 16 -15.97 19.19 15.15
CA PRO A 16 -15.62 18.64 13.83
C PRO A 16 -16.43 19.36 12.73
N LEU A 17 -15.80 19.61 11.57
CA LEU A 17 -16.47 20.20 10.40
C LEU A 17 -17.78 19.46 10.08
N GLY A 18 -18.90 20.20 10.03
CA GLY A 18 -20.25 19.67 9.81
C GLY A 18 -21.04 19.31 11.07
N ARG A 19 -20.53 19.56 12.29
CA ARG A 19 -21.30 19.44 13.55
C ARG A 19 -21.37 20.75 14.30
N SER A 20 -22.54 21.06 14.86
CA SER A 20 -22.76 22.27 15.67
C SER A 20 -22.13 22.20 17.08
N HIS A 21 -21.70 21.01 17.51
CA HIS A 21 -21.18 20.80 18.86
C HIS A 21 -19.87 19.98 18.87
N PRO A 22 -18.94 20.28 19.82
CA PRO A 22 -17.73 19.49 20.06
C PRO A 22 -18.01 18.03 20.40
N ASN A 23 -17.06 17.14 20.09
CA ASN A 23 -17.16 15.74 20.50
C ASN A 23 -16.82 15.62 22.00
N TYR A 24 -17.84 15.81 22.86
CA TYR A 24 -17.69 15.77 24.31
C TYR A 24 -17.16 14.43 24.83
N GLU A 25 -17.46 13.31 24.16
CA GLU A 25 -16.96 11.99 24.53
C GLU A 25 -15.43 11.92 24.37
N TYR A 26 -14.93 12.43 23.24
CA TYR A 26 -13.49 12.51 22.96
C TYR A 26 -12.76 13.50 23.88
N ILE A 27 -13.36 14.67 24.15
CA ILE A 27 -12.77 15.68 25.05
C ILE A 27 -12.59 15.11 26.46
N ILE A 28 -13.62 14.44 26.99
CA ILE A 28 -13.57 13.83 28.32
C ILE A 28 -12.54 12.70 28.34
N LEU A 29 -12.53 11.81 27.34
CA LEU A 29 -11.54 10.72 27.29
C LEU A 29 -10.11 11.22 27.14
N TRP A 30 -9.88 12.29 26.35
CA TRP A 30 -8.57 12.93 26.25
C TRP A 30 -8.09 13.42 27.62
N MET A 31 -8.96 14.08 28.38
CA MET A 31 -8.58 14.58 29.71
C MET A 31 -8.21 13.47 30.66
N VAL A 32 -9.06 12.45 30.77
CA VAL A 32 -8.83 11.35 31.72
C VAL A 32 -7.67 10.44 31.27
N ASN A 33 -7.28 10.47 29.99
CA ASN A 33 -6.10 9.75 29.50
C ASN A 33 -4.78 10.49 29.75
N ASN A 34 -4.77 11.82 29.70
CA ASN A 34 -3.56 12.64 29.83
C ASN A 34 -3.31 13.16 31.26
N ASN A 35 -4.09 12.68 32.23
CA ASN A 35 -3.98 13.01 33.65
C ASN A 35 -4.13 11.73 34.49
N GLU A 36 -3.42 11.62 35.60
CA GLU A 36 -3.48 10.45 36.49
C GLU A 36 -4.87 10.26 37.14
N ALA A 37 -5.53 11.37 37.48
CA ALA A 37 -6.91 11.41 37.91
C ALA A 37 -7.52 12.78 37.56
N CYS A 38 -8.76 12.80 37.09
CA CYS A 38 -9.49 14.05 36.85
C CYS A 38 -10.61 14.21 37.87
N THR A 39 -10.75 15.40 38.47
CA THR A 39 -11.93 15.72 39.26
C THR A 39 -13.05 16.31 38.39
N TRP A 40 -14.28 16.34 38.90
CA TRP A 40 -15.40 17.00 38.22
C TRP A 40 -15.10 18.48 37.88
N SER A 41 -14.36 19.18 38.73
CA SER A 41 -13.98 20.57 38.51
C SER A 41 -12.97 20.70 37.36
N ASN A 42 -12.04 19.75 37.23
CA ASN A 42 -11.07 19.73 36.14
C ASN A 42 -11.77 19.47 34.79
N LEU A 43 -12.76 18.56 34.78
CA LEU A 43 -13.52 18.21 33.57
C LEU A 43 -14.46 19.33 33.09
N GLN A 44 -14.68 20.38 33.90
CA GLN A 44 -15.32 21.62 33.47
C GLN A 44 -14.33 22.54 32.73
N VAL A 45 -13.65 22.02 31.70
CA VAL A 45 -12.67 22.75 30.88
C VAL A 45 -13.20 24.13 30.50
N ASN A 46 -12.69 25.21 31.11
CA ASN A 46 -13.00 26.60 30.78
C ASN A 46 -14.49 26.90 30.44
N LYS A 47 -15.45 26.27 31.13
CA LYS A 47 -16.91 26.36 30.86
C LYS A 47 -17.37 25.88 29.47
N ILE A 48 -16.55 25.15 28.71
CA ILE A 48 -16.86 24.65 27.36
C ILE A 48 -17.87 23.49 27.40
N VAL A 49 -17.83 22.67 28.45
CA VAL A 49 -18.80 21.61 28.69
C VAL A 49 -19.75 22.05 29.79
N SER A 50 -21.05 22.16 29.47
CA SER A 50 -22.06 22.52 30.47
C SER A 50 -22.19 21.43 31.55
N ARG A 51 -22.64 21.80 32.76
CA ARG A 51 -22.83 20.85 33.87
C ARG A 51 -23.77 19.70 33.51
N SER A 52 -24.83 19.99 32.76
CA SER A 52 -25.79 18.99 32.29
C SER A 52 -25.16 18.05 31.25
N THR A 53 -24.44 18.59 30.27
CA THR A 53 -23.73 17.78 29.26
C THR A 53 -22.68 16.87 29.89
N LEU A 54 -21.86 17.40 30.79
CA LEU A 54 -20.82 16.61 31.47
C LEU A 54 -21.42 15.44 32.28
N SER A 55 -22.54 15.67 32.98
CA SER A 55 -23.25 14.64 33.73
C SER A 55 -23.75 13.50 32.85
N ILE A 56 -24.33 13.83 31.69
CA ILE A 56 -24.85 12.84 30.73
C ILE A 56 -23.71 11.98 30.18
N TYR A 57 -22.64 12.62 29.71
CA TYR A 57 -21.53 11.91 29.09
C TYR A 57 -20.72 11.10 30.11
N LEU A 58 -20.49 11.59 31.33
CA LEU A 58 -19.83 10.79 32.37
C LEU A 58 -20.64 9.57 32.75
N LYS A 59 -21.96 9.69 32.97
CA LYS A 59 -22.83 8.53 33.23
C LYS A 59 -22.75 7.50 32.09
N LYS A 60 -22.75 7.98 30.85
CA LYS A 60 -22.64 7.13 29.65
C LYS A 60 -21.28 6.42 29.56
N LEU A 61 -20.18 7.13 29.81
CA LEU A 61 -18.81 6.60 29.77
C LEU A 61 -18.55 5.59 30.90
N ILE A 62 -19.09 5.84 32.09
CA ILE A 62 -19.04 4.91 33.23
C ILE A 62 -19.86 3.66 32.93
N LYS A 63 -21.11 3.81 32.44
CA LYS A 63 -21.97 2.68 32.08
C LYS A 63 -21.35 1.77 31.02
N ARG A 64 -20.57 2.35 30.10
CA ARG A 64 -19.86 1.60 29.04
C ARG A 64 -18.53 0.97 29.50
N GLY A 65 -18.11 1.27 30.73
CA GLY A 65 -16.85 0.80 31.31
C GLY A 65 -15.63 1.44 30.65
N TYR A 66 -15.73 2.69 30.16
CA TYR A 66 -14.60 3.42 29.59
C TYR A 66 -13.87 4.24 30.65
N ILE A 67 -14.59 4.71 31.67
CA ILE A 67 -14.09 5.49 32.80
C ILE A 67 -14.59 4.84 34.09
N GLU A 68 -13.77 4.83 35.11
CA GLU A 68 -14.11 4.37 36.46
C GLU A 68 -13.93 5.49 37.50
N LYS A 69 -14.61 5.35 38.64
CA LYS A 69 -14.42 6.23 39.79
C LYS A 69 -13.43 5.57 40.75
N SER A 70 -12.25 6.16 40.88
CA SER A 70 -11.20 5.64 41.78
C SER A 70 -11.42 6.06 43.22
N GLU A 71 -11.69 7.36 43.44
CA GLU A 71 -11.88 7.97 44.77
C GLU A 71 -13.04 8.98 44.73
N PHE A 72 -13.36 9.61 45.87
CA PHE A 72 -14.39 10.63 45.96
C PHE A 72 -14.15 11.74 44.92
N ASN A 73 -15.07 11.84 43.96
CA ASN A 73 -15.05 12.81 42.86
C ASN A 73 -13.83 12.73 41.90
N GLN A 74 -13.14 11.59 41.84
CA GLN A 74 -12.05 11.35 40.89
C GLN A 74 -12.43 10.31 39.82
N TYR A 75 -12.04 10.58 38.57
CA TYR A 75 -12.31 9.74 37.41
C TYR A 75 -10.98 9.28 36.79
N ARG A 76 -10.90 8.00 36.44
CA ARG A 76 -9.75 7.36 35.77
C ARG A 76 -10.17 6.60 34.52
N ILE A 77 -9.28 6.55 33.53
CA ILE A 77 -9.56 5.87 32.27
C ILE A 77 -9.24 4.38 32.42
N THR A 78 -10.14 3.54 31.95
CA THR A 78 -9.92 2.08 31.93
C THR A 78 -9.11 1.69 30.68
N PRO A 79 -8.52 0.48 30.61
CA PRO A 79 -7.90 -0.03 29.40
C PRO A 79 -8.83 0.01 28.17
N LYS A 80 -10.12 -0.30 28.37
CA LYS A 80 -11.15 -0.24 27.33
C LYS A 80 -11.42 1.20 26.86
N GLY A 81 -11.37 2.17 27.78
CA GLY A 81 -11.46 3.59 27.46
C GLY A 81 -10.26 4.10 26.67
N LYS A 82 -9.05 3.59 26.94
CA LYS A 82 -7.83 3.95 26.20
C LYS A 82 -7.92 3.54 24.73
N ILE A 83 -8.43 2.34 24.43
CA ILE A 83 -8.64 1.86 23.06
C ILE A 83 -9.57 2.81 22.28
N ILE A 84 -10.73 3.12 22.87
CA ILE A 84 -11.71 4.03 22.25
C ILE A 84 -11.14 5.46 22.09
N TYR A 85 -10.33 5.93 23.04
CA TYR A 85 -9.62 7.19 22.90
C TYR A 85 -8.68 7.19 21.69
N TYR A 86 -7.89 6.14 21.51
CA TYR A 86 -6.99 6.01 20.36
C TYR A 86 -7.77 5.94 19.04
N ASP A 87 -8.86 5.19 18.98
CA ASP A 87 -9.73 5.11 17.78
C ASP A 87 -10.30 6.49 17.41
N LEU A 88 -10.85 7.22 18.39
CA LEU A 88 -11.36 8.57 18.19
C LEU A 88 -10.27 9.59 17.81
N SER A 89 -9.03 9.36 18.23
CA SER A 89 -7.88 10.19 17.86
C SER A 89 -7.42 9.93 16.41
N LEU A 90 -7.60 8.70 15.92
CA LEU A 90 -7.28 8.29 14.54
C LEU A 90 -8.34 8.79 13.55
N ASP A 91 -9.62 8.76 13.93
CA ASP A 91 -10.75 9.29 13.14
C ASP A 91 -10.61 10.77 12.76
N ARG A 92 -9.88 11.56 13.55
CA ARG A 92 -9.57 12.97 13.23
C ARG A 92 -8.40 13.13 12.26
N LYS A 93 -7.50 12.15 12.19
CA LYS A 93 -6.31 12.19 11.32
C LYS A 93 -6.60 11.62 9.93
N THR A 94 -7.64 10.81 9.78
CA THR A 94 -8.06 10.21 8.51
C THR A 94 -9.06 11.10 7.77
N LYS A 95 -8.58 12.25 7.26
CA LYS A 95 -9.28 12.87 6.11
C LYS A 95 -9.32 11.82 5.01
N ARG A 96 -10.51 11.37 4.63
CA ARG A 96 -10.68 10.53 3.44
C ARG A 96 -10.17 11.33 2.24
N ARG A 97 -9.00 10.95 1.70
CA ARG A 97 -8.47 11.57 0.49
C ARG A 97 -9.31 11.09 -0.68
N LEU A 98 -10.20 11.95 -1.13
CA LEU A 98 -10.95 11.70 -2.36
C LEU A 98 -10.05 12.01 -3.55
N SER A 99 -10.05 11.11 -4.52
CA SER A 99 -9.56 11.38 -5.86
C SER A 99 -10.54 12.35 -6.51
N TYR A 100 -10.06 13.33 -7.28
CA TYR A 100 -10.90 14.33 -7.99
C TYR A 100 -10.63 14.31 -9.50
N PRO A 101 -11.64 14.61 -10.35
CA PRO A 101 -11.50 14.55 -11.80
C PRO A 101 -10.42 15.50 -12.30
N PRO A 102 -9.67 15.13 -13.35
CA PRO A 102 -8.71 16.00 -13.99
C PRO A 102 -9.39 17.25 -14.57
N LYS A 103 -8.62 18.34 -14.70
CA LYS A 103 -9.11 19.64 -15.20
C LYS A 103 -9.82 19.55 -16.56
N VAL A 104 -9.46 18.57 -17.40
CA VAL A 104 -10.10 18.33 -18.71
C VAL A 104 -11.57 17.95 -18.58
N ILE A 105 -11.93 17.14 -17.56
CA ILE A 105 -13.32 16.77 -17.27
C ILE A 105 -14.06 17.93 -16.61
N LEU A 106 -13.37 18.67 -15.73
CA LEU A 106 -13.93 19.85 -15.04
C LEU A 106 -14.12 21.07 -15.97
N ALA A 107 -13.43 21.11 -17.11
CA ALA A 107 -13.48 22.23 -18.05
C ALA A 107 -14.89 22.43 -18.65
N ARG A 108 -15.69 21.37 -18.75
CA ARG A 108 -17.10 21.44 -19.13
C ARG A 108 -17.96 21.11 -17.91
N ARG A 109 -18.97 21.94 -17.66
CA ARG A 109 -19.92 21.75 -16.55
C ARG A 109 -20.89 20.62 -16.90
N ASN A 110 -20.42 19.38 -16.77
CA ASN A 110 -21.22 18.17 -16.90
C ASN A 110 -21.19 17.38 -15.59
N TYR A 111 -22.25 17.56 -14.80
CA TYR A 111 -22.35 16.98 -13.47
C TYR A 111 -22.44 15.45 -13.47
N ASP A 112 -23.01 14.85 -14.52
CA ASP A 112 -23.06 13.38 -14.64
C ASP A 112 -21.65 12.81 -14.75
N HIS A 113 -20.80 13.43 -15.57
CA HIS A 113 -19.42 13.01 -15.78
C HIS A 113 -18.58 13.20 -14.51
N TRP A 114 -18.81 14.30 -13.79
CA TRP A 114 -18.14 14.56 -12.52
C TRP A 114 -18.52 13.53 -11.46
N ILE A 115 -19.82 13.21 -11.36
CA ILE A 115 -20.33 12.22 -10.41
C ILE A 115 -19.83 10.81 -10.78
N LEU A 116 -19.91 10.42 -12.05
CA LEU A 116 -19.43 9.10 -12.51
C LEU A 116 -17.94 8.91 -12.23
N TRP A 117 -17.11 9.91 -12.56
CA TRP A 117 -15.68 9.85 -12.28
C TRP A 117 -15.40 9.74 -10.78
N MET A 118 -16.10 10.56 -9.98
CA MET A 118 -15.94 10.59 -8.53
C MET A 118 -16.33 9.26 -7.91
N VAL A 119 -17.48 8.68 -8.28
CA VAL A 119 -18.00 7.43 -7.71
C VAL A 119 -17.13 6.23 -8.13
N TYR A 120 -16.64 6.20 -9.38
CA TYR A 120 -15.74 5.15 -9.86
C TYR A 120 -14.41 5.13 -9.10
N ASN A 121 -13.73 6.27 -9.01
CA ASN A 121 -12.36 6.35 -8.49
C ASN A 121 -12.26 6.33 -6.95
N ASN A 122 -13.38 6.51 -6.25
CA ASN A 122 -13.41 6.57 -4.78
C ASN A 122 -14.10 5.36 -4.12
N ASN A 123 -14.52 4.36 -4.88
CA ASN A 123 -15.29 3.16 -4.48
C ASN A 123 -16.71 3.43 -3.94
N PHE A 124 -16.89 4.47 -3.13
CA PHE A 124 -18.18 4.90 -2.60
C PHE A 124 -18.15 6.40 -2.28
N LEU A 125 -19.27 7.10 -2.36
CA LEU A 125 -19.31 8.53 -2.01
C LEU A 125 -20.52 8.89 -1.15
N LYS A 126 -20.35 9.88 -0.28
CA LYS A 126 -21.44 10.46 0.52
C LYS A 126 -21.95 11.72 -0.16
N TRP A 127 -23.19 12.07 0.16
CA TRP A 127 -23.79 13.31 -0.35
C TRP A 127 -22.97 14.56 0.00
N SER A 128 -22.38 14.58 1.20
CA SER A 128 -21.51 15.66 1.67
C SER A 128 -20.27 15.87 0.80
N ASP A 129 -19.82 14.83 0.10
CA ASP A 129 -18.55 14.83 -0.64
C ASP A 129 -18.61 15.69 -1.91
N PHE A 130 -19.80 16.15 -2.32
CA PHE A 130 -20.04 16.98 -3.51
C PHE A 130 -20.45 18.43 -3.19
N LEU A 131 -20.67 18.74 -1.90
CA LEU A 131 -21.20 20.04 -1.45
C LEU A 131 -20.14 20.99 -0.92
N ASP A 132 -18.87 20.57 -0.91
CA ASP A 132 -17.75 21.35 -0.41
C ASP A 132 -17.24 22.31 -1.50
N ASP A 133 -17.47 23.60 -1.30
CA ASP A 133 -17.08 24.69 -2.19
C ASP A 133 -15.57 24.91 -2.25
N THR A 134 -14.81 24.31 -1.34
CA THR A 134 -13.34 24.33 -1.34
C THR A 134 -12.71 23.22 -2.17
N THR A 135 -13.53 22.29 -2.69
CA THR A 135 -13.06 21.16 -3.51
C THR A 135 -13.16 21.44 -5.01
N PRO A 136 -12.36 20.77 -5.85
CA PRO A 136 -12.45 20.92 -7.31
C PRO A 136 -13.81 20.53 -7.90
N VAL A 137 -14.62 19.76 -7.15
CA VAL A 137 -15.95 19.29 -7.56
C VAL A 137 -17.00 19.85 -6.61
N PHE A 138 -17.56 21.01 -6.97
CA PHE A 138 -18.72 21.57 -6.28
C PHE A 138 -19.97 21.43 -7.14
N ILE A 139 -20.98 20.75 -6.60
CA ILE A 139 -22.30 20.60 -7.23
C ILE A 139 -23.35 21.11 -6.24
N ASN A 140 -24.17 22.08 -6.66
CA ASN A 140 -25.24 22.59 -5.80
C ASN A 140 -26.27 21.49 -5.49
N GLN A 141 -26.99 21.63 -4.38
CA GLN A 141 -27.89 20.56 -3.88
C GLN A 141 -28.98 20.16 -4.88
N SER A 142 -29.53 21.12 -5.63
CA SER A 142 -30.60 20.86 -6.61
C SER A 142 -30.09 20.08 -7.82
N SER A 143 -28.94 20.46 -8.38
CA SER A 143 -28.31 19.77 -9.51
C SER A 143 -27.79 18.39 -9.09
N LEU A 144 -27.20 18.28 -7.89
CA LEU A 144 -26.73 17.01 -7.36
C LEU A 144 -27.88 16.00 -7.21
N SER A 145 -29.02 16.45 -6.70
CA SER A 145 -30.23 15.62 -6.56
C SER A 145 -30.76 15.15 -7.90
N LYS A 146 -30.90 16.08 -8.85
CA LYS A 146 -31.39 15.80 -10.20
C LYS A 146 -30.50 14.76 -10.90
N ASN A 147 -29.20 15.04 -10.98
CA ASN A 147 -28.23 14.21 -11.69
C ASN A 147 -28.01 12.85 -11.02
N LEU A 148 -28.00 12.77 -9.69
CA LEU A 148 -27.94 11.46 -9.00
C LEU A 148 -29.20 10.63 -9.21
N ASN A 149 -30.38 11.25 -9.29
CA ASN A 149 -31.61 10.52 -9.59
C ASN A 149 -31.60 10.00 -11.04
N GLU A 150 -31.20 10.83 -12.00
CA GLU A 150 -31.05 10.42 -13.40
C GLU A 150 -30.03 9.27 -13.55
N LEU A 151 -28.87 9.35 -12.89
CA LEU A 151 -27.86 8.28 -12.88
C LEU A 151 -28.34 7.00 -12.18
N LYS A 152 -29.26 7.11 -11.22
CA LYS A 152 -29.88 5.95 -10.57
C LYS A 152 -30.97 5.32 -11.43
N GLU A 153 -31.78 6.13 -12.11
CA GLU A 153 -32.82 5.68 -13.05
C GLU A 153 -32.20 4.95 -14.25
N LYS A 154 -31.09 5.47 -14.78
CA LYS A 154 -30.28 4.79 -15.81
C LYS A 154 -29.51 3.57 -15.28
N GLY A 155 -29.57 3.32 -13.98
CA GLY A 155 -28.93 2.17 -13.34
C GLY A 155 -27.40 2.27 -13.28
N PHE A 156 -26.79 3.44 -13.45
CA PHE A 156 -25.34 3.65 -13.43
C PHE A 156 -24.77 3.80 -12.01
N VAL A 157 -25.58 4.33 -11.09
CA VAL A 157 -25.22 4.51 -9.68
C VAL A 157 -26.30 3.86 -8.81
N ARG A 158 -25.89 3.19 -7.73
CA ARG A 158 -26.79 2.66 -6.69
C ARG A 158 -26.54 3.33 -5.35
N LYS A 159 -27.57 3.42 -4.51
CA LYS A 159 -27.48 3.99 -3.16
C LYS A 159 -27.65 2.89 -2.12
N GLU A 160 -26.62 2.67 -1.31
CA GLU A 160 -26.58 1.67 -0.24
C GLU A 160 -26.18 2.38 1.06
N ALA A 161 -26.96 2.26 2.14
CA ALA A 161 -26.61 2.81 3.47
C ALA A 161 -26.13 4.29 3.49
N LYS A 162 -26.76 5.16 2.68
CA LYS A 162 -26.39 6.59 2.49
C LYS A 162 -25.09 6.83 1.68
N GLU A 163 -24.57 5.80 1.04
CA GLU A 163 -23.41 5.86 0.15
C GLU A 163 -23.83 5.59 -1.30
N TYR A 164 -23.21 6.28 -2.25
CA TYR A 164 -23.39 6.09 -3.68
C TYR A 164 -22.25 5.24 -4.22
N ARG A 165 -22.58 4.20 -4.98
CA ARG A 165 -21.63 3.25 -5.58
C ARG A 165 -21.94 3.06 -7.06
N ILE A 166 -20.91 2.82 -7.85
CA ILE A 166 -21.08 2.58 -9.29
C ILE A 166 -21.56 1.15 -9.53
N THR A 167 -22.44 0.97 -10.51
CA THR A 167 -22.90 -0.34 -10.96
C THR A 167 -22.06 -0.82 -12.15
N GLN A 168 -22.25 -2.06 -12.61
CA GLN A 168 -21.57 -2.56 -13.80
C GLN A 168 -21.92 -1.75 -15.07
N ALA A 169 -23.19 -1.38 -15.25
CA ALA A 169 -23.61 -0.50 -16.34
C ALA A 169 -22.97 0.90 -16.22
N GLY A 170 -22.82 1.42 -15.00
CA GLY A 170 -22.13 2.68 -14.75
C GLY A 170 -20.63 2.62 -15.06
N LYS A 171 -19.97 1.47 -14.90
CA LYS A 171 -18.57 1.29 -15.32
C LYS A 171 -18.44 1.36 -16.85
N SER A 172 -19.36 0.73 -17.59
CA SER A 172 -19.39 0.82 -19.05
C SER A 172 -19.63 2.25 -19.53
N GLU A 173 -20.55 2.98 -18.89
CA GLU A 173 -20.79 4.40 -19.19
C GLU A 173 -19.58 5.27 -18.82
N TYR A 174 -18.90 4.97 -17.71
CA TYR A 174 -17.67 5.65 -17.33
C TYR A 174 -16.56 5.48 -18.38
N SER A 175 -16.38 4.28 -18.94
CA SER A 175 -15.45 4.04 -20.05
C SER A 175 -15.85 4.83 -21.30
N SER A 176 -17.14 4.81 -21.68
CA SER A 176 -17.63 5.63 -22.80
C SER A 176 -17.42 7.13 -22.55
N MET A 177 -17.66 7.61 -21.35
CA MET A 177 -17.39 9.00 -20.96
C MET A 177 -15.90 9.34 -21.12
N LEU A 178 -14.98 8.47 -20.70
CA LEU A 178 -13.54 8.72 -20.85
C LEU A 178 -13.14 8.85 -22.32
N SER A 179 -13.75 8.06 -23.21
CA SER A 179 -13.50 8.13 -24.66
C SER A 179 -13.89 9.50 -25.25
N HIS A 180 -14.96 10.11 -24.74
CA HIS A 180 -15.39 11.46 -25.16
C HIS A 180 -14.40 12.57 -24.78
N TYR A 181 -13.53 12.35 -23.79
CA TYR A 181 -12.53 13.32 -23.36
C TYR A 181 -11.12 13.04 -23.89
N ASN A 182 -10.94 12.05 -24.78
CA ASN A 182 -9.63 11.52 -25.16
C ASN A 182 -8.76 11.14 -23.95
N LEU A 183 -9.38 10.83 -22.80
CA LEU A 183 -8.67 10.37 -21.59
C LEU A 183 -8.53 8.84 -21.58
N ASP A 184 -8.96 8.20 -22.65
CA ASP A 184 -9.14 6.76 -22.74
C ASP A 184 -7.92 6.15 -23.42
N ARG A 185 -6.94 5.74 -22.61
CA ARG A 185 -5.84 4.83 -22.98
C ARG A 185 -4.80 5.34 -24.00
N GLN A 186 -5.19 5.91 -25.15
CA GLN A 186 -4.27 6.32 -26.21
C GLN A 186 -3.43 7.53 -25.82
N SER A 187 -3.98 8.53 -25.13
CA SER A 187 -3.20 9.69 -24.68
C SER A 187 -2.25 9.36 -23.53
N ILE A 188 -2.63 8.45 -22.62
CA ILE A 188 -1.72 7.92 -21.60
C ILE A 188 -0.61 7.11 -22.27
N LEU A 189 -0.94 6.27 -23.25
CA LEU A 189 0.04 5.51 -24.02
C LEU A 189 0.94 6.41 -24.88
N GLU A 190 0.44 7.52 -25.40
CA GLU A 190 1.23 8.50 -26.15
C GLU A 190 2.15 9.31 -25.24
N GLU A 191 1.70 9.71 -24.06
CA GLU A 191 2.51 10.40 -23.06
C GLU A 191 3.60 9.47 -22.51
N GLU A 192 3.25 8.24 -22.13
CA GLU A 192 4.22 7.21 -21.75
C GLU A 192 5.13 6.83 -22.92
N SER A 193 4.64 6.75 -24.16
CA SER A 193 5.48 6.52 -25.34
C SER A 193 6.44 7.67 -25.61
N LYS A 194 6.02 8.93 -25.40
CA LYS A 194 6.90 10.11 -25.49
C LYS A 194 7.97 10.06 -24.40
N ARG A 195 7.57 9.77 -23.16
CA ARG A 195 8.47 9.59 -22.02
C ARG A 195 9.48 8.47 -22.26
N ILE A 196 9.03 7.30 -22.73
CA ILE A 196 9.89 6.18 -23.12
C ILE A 196 10.84 6.64 -24.22
N LYS A 197 10.37 7.28 -25.29
CA LYS A 197 11.22 7.79 -26.37
C LYS A 197 12.30 8.77 -25.88
N GLU A 198 11.98 9.66 -24.94
CA GLU A 198 12.94 10.59 -24.34
C GLU A 198 13.99 9.87 -23.49
N ILE A 199 13.55 8.94 -22.63
CA ILE A 199 14.43 8.11 -21.81
C ILE A 199 15.34 7.27 -22.71
N THR A 200 14.78 6.57 -23.71
CA THR A 200 15.53 5.75 -24.67
C THR A 200 16.59 6.57 -25.40
N LYS A 201 16.30 7.79 -25.84
CA LYS A 201 17.31 8.66 -26.47
C LYS A 201 18.49 8.99 -25.54
N LYS A 202 18.22 9.28 -24.27
CA LYS A 202 19.26 9.51 -23.26
C LYS A 202 20.06 8.24 -22.98
N THR A 203 19.35 7.12 -22.85
CA THR A 203 19.94 5.81 -22.55
C THR A 203 20.82 5.28 -23.68
N ILE A 204 20.45 5.49 -24.95
CA ILE A 204 21.30 5.11 -26.10
C ILE A 204 22.67 5.79 -26.01
N LYS A 205 22.70 7.11 -25.74
CA LYS A 205 23.96 7.85 -25.56
C LYS A 205 24.79 7.29 -24.42
N PHE A 206 24.15 6.88 -23.32
CA PHE A 206 24.81 6.24 -22.18
C PHE A 206 25.39 4.86 -22.55
N PHE A 207 24.63 4.02 -23.26
CA PHE A 207 25.08 2.70 -23.71
C PHE A 207 26.24 2.79 -24.69
N GLU A 208 26.23 3.77 -25.60
CA GLU A 208 27.34 4.04 -26.53
C GLU A 208 28.59 4.50 -25.77
N LYS A 209 28.44 5.47 -24.84
CA LYS A 209 29.54 5.99 -24.01
C LYS A 209 30.25 4.88 -23.23
N PHE A 210 29.50 3.93 -22.68
CA PHE A 210 30.04 2.85 -21.85
C PHE A 210 30.17 1.49 -22.57
N LYS A 211 29.94 1.46 -23.89
CA LYS A 211 30.06 0.27 -24.76
C LYS A 211 29.27 -0.94 -24.25
N ILE A 212 28.07 -0.70 -23.73
CA ILE A 212 27.18 -1.74 -23.20
C ILE A 212 26.50 -2.40 -24.39
N LYS A 213 26.83 -3.67 -24.67
CA LYS A 213 26.33 -4.40 -25.86
C LYS A 213 25.29 -5.47 -25.55
N ASP A 214 25.28 -6.00 -24.33
CA ASP A 214 24.38 -7.06 -23.92
C ASP A 214 22.92 -6.56 -23.87
N ASP A 215 22.06 -7.15 -24.70
CA ASP A 215 20.67 -6.74 -24.85
C ASP A 215 19.81 -7.06 -23.62
N GLU A 216 20.16 -8.10 -22.86
CA GLU A 216 19.47 -8.47 -21.64
C GLU A 216 19.78 -7.47 -20.51
N ILE A 217 21.04 -7.05 -20.39
CA ILE A 217 21.45 -5.99 -19.45
C ILE A 217 20.82 -4.65 -19.86
N ARG A 218 20.77 -4.34 -21.16
CA ARG A 218 20.10 -3.12 -21.67
C ARG A 218 18.61 -3.12 -21.36
N PHE A 219 17.94 -4.25 -21.54
CA PHE A 219 16.51 -4.40 -21.25
C PHE A 219 16.23 -4.20 -19.75
N ARG A 220 17.00 -4.85 -18.87
CA ARG A 220 16.87 -4.68 -17.42
C ARG A 220 17.14 -3.26 -16.97
N PHE A 221 18.16 -2.63 -17.53
CA PHE A 221 18.46 -1.24 -17.29
C PHE A 221 17.27 -0.34 -17.62
N LEU A 222 16.67 -0.48 -18.80
CA LEU A 222 15.51 0.30 -19.21
C LEU A 222 14.32 0.05 -18.28
N ASN A 223 14.06 -1.21 -17.93
CA ASN A 223 12.98 -1.56 -17.01
C ASN A 223 13.17 -0.90 -15.63
N ASN A 224 14.40 -0.91 -15.11
CA ASN A 224 14.75 -0.25 -13.86
C ASN A 224 14.57 1.28 -13.92
N VAL A 225 15.04 1.91 -14.99
CA VAL A 225 14.91 3.37 -15.17
C VAL A 225 13.47 3.82 -15.33
N LEU A 226 12.63 3.03 -15.99
CA LEU A 226 11.20 3.33 -16.14
C LEU A 226 10.44 3.23 -14.81
N LYS A 227 10.75 2.20 -14.01
CA LYS A 227 10.10 1.97 -12.70
C LYS A 227 10.62 2.92 -11.61
N LEU A 228 11.88 3.35 -11.67
CA LEU A 228 12.50 4.25 -10.69
C LEU A 228 13.11 5.48 -11.38
N PRO A 229 12.31 6.41 -11.91
CA PRO A 229 12.84 7.56 -12.65
C PRO A 229 13.68 8.47 -11.74
N PHE A 230 14.70 9.11 -12.33
CA PHE A 230 15.63 10.03 -11.64
C PHE A 230 14.91 11.08 -10.78
N THR A 231 13.77 11.60 -11.23
CA THR A 231 12.96 12.60 -10.51
C THR A 231 12.46 12.15 -9.14
N VAL A 232 12.33 10.85 -8.91
CA VAL A 232 11.88 10.27 -7.63
C VAL A 232 13.04 10.19 -6.62
N LEU A 233 14.28 10.15 -7.10
CA LEU A 233 15.49 10.09 -6.29
C LEU A 233 15.92 11.50 -5.86
N LYS A 234 15.15 12.15 -4.98
CA LYS A 234 15.44 13.50 -4.42
C LYS A 234 16.83 13.67 -3.78
N SER A 235 17.56 12.58 -3.56
CA SER A 235 18.89 12.55 -2.94
C SER A 235 20.05 12.44 -3.93
N MET A 236 19.79 12.42 -5.24
CA MET A 236 20.84 12.39 -6.26
C MET A 236 20.80 13.68 -7.08
N ASP A 237 21.93 14.38 -7.14
CA ASP A 237 22.09 15.59 -7.95
C ASP A 237 22.63 15.28 -9.36
N ASN A 238 23.18 14.07 -9.59
CA ASN A 238 23.84 13.69 -10.84
C ASN A 238 23.11 12.54 -11.58
N GLU A 239 22.58 12.84 -12.77
CA GLU A 239 21.91 11.86 -13.65
C GLU A 239 22.89 10.79 -14.20
N ASP A 240 24.18 11.10 -14.38
CA ASP A 240 25.18 10.12 -14.85
C ASP A 240 25.46 9.05 -13.78
N ASP A 241 25.56 9.44 -12.51
CA ASP A 241 25.79 8.50 -11.40
C ASP A 241 24.54 7.66 -11.12
N TYR A 242 23.35 8.27 -11.23
CA TYR A 242 22.09 7.53 -11.22
C TYR A 242 22.07 6.40 -12.26
N ASN A 243 22.43 6.71 -13.52
CA ASN A 243 22.48 5.71 -14.57
C ASN A 243 23.53 4.63 -14.27
N LYS A 244 24.70 4.98 -13.73
CA LYS A 244 25.69 3.96 -13.29
C LYS A 244 25.13 3.05 -12.21
N ILE A 245 24.37 3.57 -11.24
CA ILE A 245 23.78 2.76 -10.16
C ILE A 245 22.70 1.81 -10.72
N MET A 246 21.85 2.30 -11.62
CA MET A 246 20.86 1.45 -12.31
C MET A 246 21.54 0.37 -13.14
N LEU A 247 22.67 0.69 -13.78
CA LEU A 247 23.47 -0.29 -14.51
C LEU A 247 24.05 -1.36 -13.58
N PHE A 248 24.58 -0.98 -12.42
CA PHE A 248 25.10 -1.95 -11.44
C PHE A 248 24.04 -2.98 -11.04
N LEU A 249 22.83 -2.52 -10.70
CA LEU A 249 21.70 -3.41 -10.36
C LEU A 249 21.29 -4.31 -11.53
N SER A 250 21.43 -3.81 -12.76
CA SER A 250 21.04 -4.56 -13.97
C SER A 250 22.05 -5.64 -14.37
N ILE A 251 23.35 -5.40 -14.10
CA ILE A 251 24.42 -6.38 -14.31
C ILE A 251 24.34 -7.49 -13.26
N ASN A 252 24.21 -7.12 -11.98
CA ASN A 252 24.21 -8.07 -10.87
C ASN A 252 22.82 -8.66 -10.62
N HIS A 253 22.24 -9.31 -11.63
CA HIS A 253 20.94 -9.97 -11.55
C HIS A 253 21.11 -11.50 -11.64
N PRO A 254 20.29 -12.34 -10.96
CA PRO A 254 20.49 -13.79 -10.87
C PRO A 254 20.65 -14.52 -12.23
N ASN A 255 19.93 -14.10 -13.26
CA ASN A 255 20.06 -14.65 -14.62
C ASN A 255 21.41 -14.40 -15.31
N GLN A 256 22.28 -13.54 -14.76
CA GLN A 256 23.64 -13.36 -15.28
C GLN A 256 24.63 -14.34 -14.64
N TYR A 257 24.22 -15.15 -13.65
CA TYR A 257 25.10 -16.12 -13.02
C TYR A 257 25.79 -17.01 -14.08
N PRO A 258 27.12 -17.23 -13.99
CA PRO A 258 28.03 -16.86 -12.89
C PRO A 258 28.66 -15.47 -12.99
N ASP A 259 28.31 -14.68 -14.02
CA ASP A 259 28.86 -13.35 -14.25
C ASP A 259 28.42 -12.38 -13.15
N TYR A 260 29.41 -11.79 -12.49
CA TYR A 260 29.21 -10.87 -11.37
C TYR A 260 30.25 -9.75 -11.41
N ILE A 261 29.83 -8.53 -11.10
CA ILE A 261 30.72 -7.39 -10.94
C ILE A 261 30.70 -6.89 -9.51
N SER A 262 31.86 -6.90 -8.83
CA SER A 262 31.95 -6.37 -7.48
C SER A 262 31.78 -4.85 -7.48
N LEU A 263 31.34 -4.29 -6.35
CA LEU A 263 31.19 -2.85 -6.15
C LEU A 263 32.49 -2.10 -6.45
N GLU A 264 33.62 -2.62 -5.96
CA GLU A 264 34.95 -2.02 -6.16
C GLU A 264 35.35 -1.99 -7.63
N PHE A 265 35.17 -3.11 -8.33
CA PHE A 265 35.53 -3.21 -9.73
C PHE A 265 34.61 -2.35 -10.60
N PHE A 266 33.31 -2.33 -10.30
CA PHE A 266 32.34 -1.46 -10.98
C PHE A 266 32.69 0.02 -10.79
N ALA A 267 32.97 0.43 -9.55
CA ALA A 267 33.32 1.80 -9.20
C ALA A 267 34.53 2.30 -9.99
N LYS A 268 35.59 1.48 -10.08
CA LYS A 268 36.78 1.76 -10.87
C LYS A 268 36.50 1.79 -12.38
N LYS A 269 35.75 0.82 -12.89
CA LYS A 269 35.45 0.69 -14.32
C LYS A 269 34.62 1.86 -14.87
N TYR A 270 33.65 2.34 -14.10
CA TYR A 270 32.71 3.37 -14.54
C TYR A 270 32.94 4.75 -13.90
N ASN A 271 34.05 4.90 -13.16
CA ASN A 271 34.45 6.15 -12.50
C ASN A 271 33.30 6.76 -11.68
N ILE A 272 32.87 6.01 -10.66
CA ILE A 272 31.93 6.45 -9.63
C ILE A 272 32.56 6.18 -8.26
N GLU A 273 32.37 7.09 -7.31
CA GLU A 273 32.88 6.86 -5.95
C GLU A 273 32.16 5.67 -5.31
N GLN A 274 32.93 4.72 -4.78
CA GLN A 274 32.37 3.52 -4.15
C GLN A 274 31.46 3.86 -2.97
N VAL A 275 31.76 4.94 -2.23
CA VAL A 275 30.94 5.43 -1.11
C VAL A 275 29.55 5.85 -1.61
N ILE A 276 29.49 6.58 -2.73
CA ILE A 276 28.25 7.03 -3.37
C ILE A 276 27.44 5.82 -3.85
N LEU A 277 28.10 4.89 -4.55
CA LEU A 277 27.49 3.65 -5.04
C LEU A 277 26.86 2.84 -3.90
N ASN A 278 27.62 2.60 -2.83
CA ASN A 278 27.15 1.87 -1.65
C ASN A 278 25.98 2.57 -0.95
N PHE A 279 26.09 3.89 -0.74
CA PHE A 279 25.05 4.66 -0.09
C PHE A 279 23.71 4.54 -0.82
N HIS A 280 23.73 4.67 -2.14
CA HIS A 280 22.51 4.63 -2.94
C HIS A 280 21.94 3.23 -3.11
N ILE A 281 22.77 2.20 -3.28
CA ILE A 281 22.28 0.81 -3.29
C ILE A 281 21.60 0.49 -1.96
N LEU A 282 22.19 0.87 -0.83
CA LEU A 282 21.58 0.69 0.48
C LEU A 282 20.25 1.45 0.61
N HIS A 283 20.14 2.65 0.05
CA HIS A 283 18.89 3.41 0.07
C HIS A 283 17.80 2.84 -0.86
N ILE A 284 18.20 2.30 -2.01
CA ILE A 284 17.29 1.74 -3.02
C ILE A 284 16.82 0.35 -2.62
N VAL A 285 17.74 -0.50 -2.17
CA VAL A 285 17.49 -1.92 -1.90
C VAL A 285 17.08 -2.15 -0.44
N ASP A 286 17.80 -1.58 0.54
CA ASP A 286 17.60 -1.95 1.95
C ASP A 286 16.57 -1.07 2.66
N LYS A 287 16.63 0.24 2.44
CA LYS A 287 15.75 1.18 3.15
C LYS A 287 14.33 1.25 2.60
N ASN A 288 14.04 0.57 1.48
CA ASN A 288 12.73 0.54 0.80
C ASN A 288 12.05 1.94 0.74
N LYS A 289 12.85 2.99 0.51
CA LYS A 289 12.37 4.38 0.48
C LYS A 289 11.61 4.72 -0.80
N TYR A 290 11.70 3.86 -1.79
CA TYR A 290 11.22 4.09 -3.14
C TYR A 290 10.14 3.06 -3.49
N PRO A 291 9.25 3.37 -4.45
CA PRO A 291 8.14 2.47 -4.82
C PRO A 291 8.60 1.14 -5.43
N VAL A 292 9.88 1.01 -5.76
CA VAL A 292 10.50 -0.20 -6.29
C VAL A 292 11.22 -0.93 -5.17
N LYS A 293 10.91 -2.21 -4.99
CA LYS A 293 11.57 -3.10 -4.04
C LYS A 293 12.47 -4.09 -4.78
N PHE A 294 13.63 -4.35 -4.18
CA PHE A 294 14.58 -5.36 -4.62
C PHE A 294 14.81 -6.37 -3.51
N PHE A 295 14.99 -7.63 -3.89
CA PHE A 295 15.48 -8.69 -3.03
C PHE A 295 16.97 -8.91 -3.27
N LYS A 296 17.67 -9.30 -2.20
CA LYS A 296 19.09 -9.66 -2.25
C LYS A 296 19.23 -11.17 -2.19
N LEU A 297 20.03 -11.70 -3.10
CA LEU A 297 20.46 -13.10 -3.10
C LEU A 297 21.95 -13.14 -2.81
N GLU A 298 22.30 -13.49 -1.58
CA GLU A 298 23.68 -13.53 -1.08
C GLU A 298 24.26 -14.94 -1.26
N VAL A 299 25.22 -15.08 -2.18
CA VAL A 299 25.85 -16.39 -2.49
C VAL A 299 27.05 -16.64 -1.59
N VAL A 300 27.95 -15.65 -1.53
CA VAL A 300 29.11 -15.56 -0.65
C VAL A 300 29.17 -14.12 -0.11
N PRO A 301 29.91 -13.83 0.98
CA PRO A 301 29.94 -12.50 1.59
C PRO A 301 30.19 -11.34 0.61
N ASP A 302 30.84 -11.60 -0.52
CA ASP A 302 31.22 -10.60 -1.52
C ASP A 302 30.42 -10.68 -2.84
N LYS A 303 29.45 -11.60 -2.97
CA LYS A 303 28.61 -11.74 -4.17
C LYS A 303 27.13 -11.66 -3.83
N THR A 304 26.52 -10.55 -4.25
CA THR A 304 25.10 -10.29 -4.08
C THR A 304 24.45 -10.05 -5.43
N TYR A 305 23.41 -10.83 -5.74
CA TYR A 305 22.54 -10.58 -6.88
C TYR A 305 21.26 -9.88 -6.42
N TYR A 306 20.70 -9.03 -7.27
CA TYR A 306 19.52 -8.25 -6.99
C TYR A 306 18.37 -8.69 -7.89
N LEU A 307 17.25 -9.03 -7.26
CA LEU A 307 16.02 -9.45 -7.94
C LEU A 307 14.94 -8.39 -7.71
N GLN A 308 14.35 -7.84 -8.77
CA GLN A 308 13.32 -6.82 -8.63
C GLN A 308 11.93 -7.43 -8.40
N VAL A 309 11.13 -6.84 -7.50
CA VAL A 309 9.73 -7.24 -7.30
C VAL A 309 8.88 -6.97 -8.56
N ASN A 310 7.98 -7.90 -8.88
CA ASN A 310 7.15 -7.90 -10.10
C ASN A 310 7.95 -7.99 -11.41
N GLU A 311 9.21 -8.41 -11.36
CA GLU A 311 9.98 -8.79 -12.54
C GLU A 311 9.50 -10.16 -13.07
N LYS A 312 9.86 -10.53 -14.31
CA LYS A 312 9.52 -11.86 -14.85
C LYS A 312 9.98 -12.99 -13.93
N LEU A 313 11.23 -12.93 -13.48
CA LEU A 313 11.83 -13.97 -12.64
C LEU A 313 11.15 -14.08 -11.28
N GLU A 314 10.87 -12.95 -10.63
CA GLU A 314 10.18 -12.91 -9.34
C GLU A 314 8.71 -13.35 -9.45
N ARG A 315 8.01 -13.02 -10.54
CA ARG A 315 6.65 -13.51 -10.78
C ARG A 315 6.59 -15.02 -10.96
N MET A 316 7.55 -15.59 -11.69
CA MET A 316 7.63 -17.05 -11.84
C MET A 316 7.96 -17.73 -10.51
N LEU A 317 8.88 -17.15 -9.73
CA LEU A 317 9.15 -17.61 -8.37
C LEU A 317 7.90 -17.55 -7.49
N ASN A 318 7.14 -16.44 -7.55
CA ASN A 318 5.92 -16.28 -6.78
C ASN A 318 4.91 -17.40 -7.07
N VAL A 319 4.65 -17.67 -8.35
CA VAL A 319 3.70 -18.71 -8.77
C VAL A 319 4.08 -20.09 -8.25
N ILE A 320 5.37 -20.45 -8.33
CA ILE A 320 5.85 -21.75 -7.83
C ILE A 320 5.70 -21.82 -6.30
N VAL A 321 6.10 -20.76 -5.59
CA VAL A 321 5.98 -20.72 -4.13
C VAL A 321 4.51 -20.79 -3.69
N GLU A 322 3.63 -20.02 -4.34
CA GLU A 322 2.19 -20.02 -4.06
C GLU A 322 1.57 -21.40 -4.30
N ASP A 323 1.92 -22.10 -5.39
CA ASP A 323 1.40 -23.45 -5.68
C ASP A 323 1.81 -24.47 -4.60
N HIS A 324 3.10 -24.52 -4.25
CA HIS A 324 3.61 -25.44 -3.24
C HIS A 324 3.03 -25.18 -1.85
N ILE A 325 2.91 -23.90 -1.45
CA ILE A 325 2.33 -23.52 -0.17
C ILE A 325 0.84 -23.86 -0.12
N THR A 326 0.11 -23.58 -1.20
CA THR A 326 -1.32 -23.91 -1.31
C THR A 326 -1.54 -25.41 -1.24
N ARG A 327 -0.73 -26.19 -1.97
CA ARG A 327 -0.77 -27.66 -1.96
C ARG A 327 -0.44 -28.22 -0.57
N LEU A 328 0.58 -27.69 0.10
CA LEU A 328 0.93 -28.06 1.47
C LEU A 328 -0.29 -27.92 2.39
N THR A 329 -0.93 -26.76 2.39
CA THR A 329 -2.04 -26.49 3.31
C THR A 329 -3.28 -27.31 2.99
N TYR A 330 -3.63 -27.48 1.71
CA TYR A 330 -4.77 -28.32 1.34
C TYR A 330 -4.54 -29.79 1.70
N LEU A 331 -3.36 -30.33 1.42
CA LEU A 331 -3.04 -31.72 1.74
C LEU A 331 -2.98 -31.94 3.26
N ASN A 332 -2.43 -31.00 4.03
CA ASN A 332 -2.42 -31.10 5.49
C ASN A 332 -3.85 -31.09 6.07
N LYS A 333 -4.73 -30.21 5.59
CA LYS A 333 -6.15 -30.22 6.00
C LYS A 333 -6.87 -31.51 5.62
N LEU A 334 -6.61 -32.02 4.41
CA LEU A 334 -7.15 -33.31 3.97
C LEU A 334 -6.68 -34.46 4.88
N TYR A 335 -5.40 -34.46 5.28
CA TYR A 335 -4.82 -35.49 6.13
C TYR A 335 -5.28 -35.38 7.58
N GLU A 336 -5.52 -34.17 8.11
CA GLU A 336 -6.15 -33.94 9.41
C GLU A 336 -7.56 -34.54 9.49
N GLU A 337 -8.32 -34.48 8.40
CA GLU A 337 -9.66 -35.07 8.29
C GLU A 337 -9.63 -36.58 7.99
N SER A 338 -8.52 -37.11 7.47
CA SER A 338 -8.38 -38.52 7.13
C SER A 338 -7.88 -39.34 8.32
N SER A 339 -8.62 -40.36 8.73
CA SER A 339 -8.25 -41.28 9.82
C SER A 339 -7.07 -42.21 9.52
N LYS A 340 -6.39 -42.03 8.37
CA LYS A 340 -5.19 -42.77 7.99
C LYS A 340 -3.98 -41.87 8.23
N GLY A 341 -3.20 -42.19 9.26
CA GLY A 341 -2.03 -41.44 9.73
C GLY A 341 -0.87 -41.39 8.73
N THR A 342 -1.04 -40.68 7.62
CA THR A 342 0.07 -40.19 6.80
C THR A 342 0.69 -38.99 7.51
N SER A 343 2.01 -38.99 7.65
CA SER A 343 2.71 -37.87 8.31
C SER A 343 2.40 -36.55 7.61
N PRO A 344 2.05 -35.48 8.36
CA PRO A 344 1.79 -34.17 7.78
C PRO A 344 3.02 -33.69 7.01
N LEU A 345 2.78 -33.10 5.83
CA LEU A 345 3.84 -32.45 5.05
C LEU A 345 4.40 -31.30 5.90
N THR A 346 5.73 -31.25 6.04
CA THR A 346 6.39 -30.19 6.81
C THR A 346 6.73 -29.00 5.90
N ILE A 347 6.80 -27.82 6.49
CA ILE A 347 7.28 -26.61 5.78
C ILE A 347 8.68 -26.84 5.23
N GLU A 348 9.54 -27.55 5.96
CA GLU A 348 10.90 -27.89 5.51
C GLU A 348 10.89 -28.76 4.24
N SER A 349 10.03 -29.78 4.17
CA SER A 349 9.86 -30.59 2.96
C SER A 349 9.33 -29.79 1.77
N THR A 350 8.47 -28.80 2.05
CA THR A 350 7.89 -27.92 1.03
C THR A 350 8.92 -26.92 0.51
N VAL A 351 9.74 -26.34 1.39
CA VAL A 351 10.85 -25.46 0.99
C VAL A 351 11.86 -26.23 0.14
N ASN A 352 12.17 -27.49 0.46
CA ASN A 352 13.04 -28.33 -0.36
C ASN A 352 12.42 -28.62 -1.74
N ALA A 353 11.13 -28.93 -1.80
CA ALA A 353 10.43 -29.14 -3.07
C ALA A 353 10.42 -27.88 -3.95
N ILE A 354 10.18 -26.70 -3.34
CA ILE A 354 10.32 -25.41 -4.01
C ILE A 354 11.74 -25.22 -4.53
N LEU A 355 12.77 -25.50 -3.70
CA LEU A 355 14.17 -25.36 -4.09
C LEU A 355 14.53 -26.23 -5.30
N ASP A 356 14.05 -27.46 -5.33
CA ASP A 356 14.27 -28.37 -6.46
C ASP A 356 13.64 -27.79 -7.74
N GLU A 357 12.36 -27.40 -7.68
CA GLU A 357 11.66 -26.88 -8.86
C GLU A 357 12.25 -25.57 -9.39
N ILE A 358 12.64 -24.64 -8.51
CA ILE A 358 13.21 -23.37 -8.94
C ILE A 358 14.64 -23.53 -9.45
N CYS A 359 15.43 -24.47 -8.93
CA CYS A 359 16.79 -24.75 -9.43
C CYS A 359 16.77 -25.52 -10.75
N ASP A 360 15.73 -26.30 -11.02
CA ASP A 360 15.59 -27.01 -12.29
C ASP A 360 15.11 -26.10 -13.42
N ASN A 361 14.28 -25.09 -13.10
CA ASN A 361 13.54 -24.32 -14.11
C ASN A 361 13.84 -22.81 -14.15
N LEU A 362 14.31 -22.19 -13.06
CA LEU A 362 14.39 -20.72 -12.95
C LEU A 362 15.78 -20.17 -12.61
N PHE A 363 16.51 -20.82 -11.71
CA PHE A 363 17.79 -20.35 -11.20
C PHE A 363 18.88 -21.39 -11.46
N HIS A 364 20.11 -20.91 -11.62
CA HIS A 364 21.26 -21.83 -11.70
C HIS A 364 21.40 -22.65 -10.41
N THR A 365 21.75 -23.93 -10.53
CA THR A 365 21.85 -24.87 -9.40
C THR A 365 22.81 -24.41 -8.31
N ASP A 366 23.87 -23.69 -8.68
CA ASP A 366 24.86 -23.16 -7.74
C ASP A 366 24.31 -22.04 -6.84
N LEU A 367 23.13 -21.49 -7.15
CA LEU A 367 22.43 -20.52 -6.32
C LEU A 367 21.59 -21.18 -5.21
N ARG A 368 21.50 -22.52 -5.18
CA ARG A 368 20.63 -23.28 -4.25
C ARG A 368 20.84 -22.89 -2.79
N THR A 369 22.09 -22.75 -2.33
CA THR A 369 22.40 -22.37 -0.95
C THR A 369 21.92 -20.95 -0.60
N ALA A 370 22.04 -20.02 -1.56
CA ALA A 370 21.57 -18.65 -1.40
C ALA A 370 20.02 -18.61 -1.38
N LEU A 371 19.39 -19.37 -2.27
CA LEU A 371 17.94 -19.50 -2.36
C LEU A 371 17.35 -20.13 -1.10
N MET A 372 18.02 -21.13 -0.52
CA MET A 372 17.60 -21.78 0.73
C MET A 372 17.52 -20.79 1.90
N LYS A 373 18.44 -19.81 1.96
CA LYS A 373 18.40 -18.74 2.96
C LYS A 373 17.36 -17.67 2.64
N PHE A 374 17.13 -17.41 1.36
CA PHE A 374 16.23 -16.38 0.87
C PHE A 374 14.74 -16.76 0.98
N LEU A 375 14.40 -18.02 0.69
CA LEU A 375 13.00 -18.48 0.59
C LEU A 375 12.16 -18.22 1.85
N PRO A 376 12.63 -18.47 3.09
CA PRO A 376 11.84 -18.19 4.28
C PRO A 376 11.42 -16.71 4.39
N ASP A 377 12.34 -15.78 4.13
CA ASP A 377 12.05 -14.35 4.16
C ASP A 377 11.11 -13.93 3.03
N TYR A 378 11.24 -14.57 1.87
CA TYR A 378 10.36 -14.36 0.72
C TYR A 378 8.92 -14.84 0.98
N ILE A 379 8.76 -16.05 1.53
CA ILE A 379 7.46 -16.62 1.95
C ILE A 379 6.79 -15.69 2.98
N ASN A 380 7.54 -15.20 3.97
CA ASN A 380 7.02 -14.23 4.95
C ASN A 380 6.59 -12.91 4.29
N TYR A 381 7.34 -12.44 3.30
CA TYR A 381 6.96 -11.26 2.52
C TYR A 381 5.64 -11.47 1.75
N LEU A 382 5.46 -12.62 1.10
CA LEU A 382 4.23 -12.94 0.36
C LEU A 382 3.02 -12.99 1.30
N ALA A 383 3.18 -13.65 2.45
CA ALA A 383 2.14 -13.72 3.47
C ALA A 383 1.69 -12.31 3.91
N TYR A 384 2.63 -11.43 4.23
CA TYR A 384 2.35 -10.05 4.61
C TYR A 384 1.69 -9.25 3.47
N LYS A 385 2.15 -9.45 2.23
CA LYS A 385 1.60 -8.79 1.04
C LYS A 385 0.13 -9.15 0.86
N ILE A 386 -0.21 -10.43 0.99
CA ILE A 386 -1.59 -10.93 0.86
C ILE A 386 -2.48 -10.36 1.97
N GLU A 387 -2.05 -10.38 3.22
CA GLU A 387 -2.82 -9.85 4.35
C GLU A 387 -3.09 -8.34 4.26
N LYS A 388 -2.16 -7.57 3.69
CA LYS A 388 -2.22 -6.11 3.66
C LYS A 388 -2.85 -5.55 2.38
N GLU A 389 -2.58 -6.17 1.23
CA GLU A 389 -2.93 -5.61 -0.09
C GLU A 389 -4.22 -6.20 -0.66
N ARG A 390 -4.57 -7.46 -0.35
CA ARG A 390 -5.84 -8.05 -0.78
C ARG A 390 -6.93 -7.77 0.25
N LYS A 391 -7.94 -6.97 -0.13
CA LYS A 391 -9.22 -7.02 0.57
C LYS A 391 -9.80 -8.40 0.32
N LEU A 392 -9.77 -9.27 1.33
CA LEU A 392 -10.31 -10.65 1.26
C LEU A 392 -11.84 -10.59 1.12
N LEU A 393 -12.31 -10.38 -0.10
CA LEU A 393 -13.72 -10.11 -0.42
C LEU A 393 -14.43 -11.42 -0.75
N ASP A 394 -13.77 -12.32 -1.48
CA ASP A 394 -14.30 -13.63 -1.85
C ASP A 394 -13.92 -14.72 -0.83
N THR A 395 -14.69 -15.81 -0.83
CA THR A 395 -14.43 -17.04 -0.07
C THR A 395 -13.06 -17.65 -0.36
N PHE A 396 -12.60 -17.61 -1.63
CA PHE A 396 -11.27 -18.08 -2.01
C PHE A 396 -10.16 -17.18 -1.44
N ASP A 397 -10.30 -15.86 -1.54
CA ASP A 397 -9.33 -14.91 -0.97
C ASP A 397 -9.20 -15.11 0.55
N LYS A 398 -10.32 -15.32 1.25
CA LYS A 398 -10.31 -15.58 2.70
C LYS A 398 -9.59 -16.87 3.05
N LEU A 399 -9.74 -17.90 2.21
CA LEU A 399 -9.10 -19.20 2.39
C LEU A 399 -7.59 -19.09 2.16
N GLU A 400 -7.18 -18.37 1.12
CA GLU A 400 -5.79 -18.00 0.86
C GLU A 400 -5.18 -17.20 2.02
N GLY A 401 -5.89 -16.20 2.56
CA GLY A 401 -5.45 -15.48 3.75
C GLY A 401 -5.22 -16.38 4.97
N LEU A 402 -6.09 -17.38 5.18
CA LEU A 402 -5.94 -18.37 6.26
C LEU A 402 -4.74 -19.31 6.03
N ILE A 403 -4.51 -19.74 4.78
CA ILE A 403 -3.35 -20.55 4.37
C ILE A 403 -2.05 -19.85 4.80
N TRP A 404 -1.92 -18.57 4.48
CA TRP A 404 -0.70 -17.81 4.78
C TRP A 404 -0.52 -17.47 6.26
N GLN A 405 -1.62 -17.37 7.02
CA GLN A 405 -1.57 -17.21 8.49
C GLN A 405 -1.06 -18.47 9.20
N GLU A 406 -1.49 -19.65 8.77
CA GLU A 406 -1.00 -20.94 9.29
C GLU A 406 0.50 -21.12 9.01
N VAL A 407 0.96 -20.71 7.83
CA VAL A 407 2.39 -20.72 7.46
C VAL A 407 3.20 -19.74 8.33
N GLN A 408 2.72 -18.51 8.55
CA GLN A 408 3.37 -17.55 9.46
C GLN A 408 3.46 -18.09 10.90
N ALA A 409 2.38 -18.66 11.43
CA ALA A 409 2.34 -19.21 12.78
C ALA A 409 3.35 -20.35 12.98
N SER A 410 3.62 -21.10 11.92
CA SER A 410 4.58 -22.20 11.91
C SER A 410 6.04 -21.73 11.74
N ASN A 411 6.26 -20.55 11.14
CA ASN A 411 7.58 -19.94 10.93
C ASN A 411 8.05 -19.00 12.06
N LEU A 412 7.17 -18.64 13.01
CA LEU A 412 7.45 -17.71 14.10
C LEU A 412 8.19 -18.37 15.28
N SER A 413 9.46 -18.73 15.06
CA SER A 413 10.44 -18.95 16.14
C SER A 413 11.59 -17.92 16.13
N ASN A 414 11.48 -16.81 15.38
CA ASN A 414 12.40 -15.66 15.51
C ASN A 414 11.71 -14.33 15.15
N PRO A 415 11.65 -13.33 16.05
CA PRO A 415 11.05 -12.04 15.72
C PRO A 415 12.11 -11.01 15.33
N LYS A 416 11.89 -10.34 14.19
CA LYS A 416 12.19 -8.91 13.97
C LYS A 416 11.62 -8.46 12.62
N ALA A 417 10.36 -8.01 12.60
CA ALA A 417 9.82 -7.23 11.49
C ALA A 417 10.10 -5.73 11.74
N PRO A 418 10.71 -4.99 10.80
CA PRO A 418 10.81 -3.54 10.90
C PRO A 418 9.49 -2.87 10.47
N ILE A 419 9.15 -1.81 11.19
CA ILE A 419 7.97 -0.97 11.01
C ILE A 419 8.05 -0.23 9.67
N ILE A 420 7.11 -0.50 8.75
CA ILE A 420 7.03 0.12 7.42
C ILE A 420 6.23 1.44 7.49
N GLY A 421 6.90 2.54 7.15
CA GLY A 421 6.31 3.86 6.96
C GLY A 421 5.41 3.93 5.72
N GLN A 422 4.32 4.68 5.84
CA GLN A 422 3.34 4.94 4.79
C GLN A 422 3.75 6.07 3.84
N ASN A 423 3.17 6.00 2.64
CA ASN A 423 2.89 7.05 1.65
C ASN A 423 3.95 7.32 0.56
N GLU A 424 3.61 6.95 -0.68
CA GLU A 424 3.32 7.90 -1.76
C GLU A 424 2.48 7.19 -2.85
N ALA A 425 1.39 7.82 -3.27
CA ALA A 425 0.50 7.29 -4.30
C ALA A 425 1.11 7.49 -5.68
N ASN A 426 1.58 6.41 -6.30
CA ASN A 426 1.76 6.35 -7.74
C ASN A 426 0.55 5.66 -8.35
N TYR A 427 0.05 6.19 -9.46
CA TYR A 427 -1.04 5.61 -10.23
C TYR A 427 -0.70 4.16 -10.59
N TYR A 428 -1.27 3.21 -9.85
CA TYR A 428 -1.18 1.79 -10.16
C TYR A 428 -2.41 1.45 -10.98
N LEU A 429 -2.22 1.15 -12.26
CA LEU A 429 -3.26 0.52 -13.05
C LEU A 429 -3.43 -0.90 -12.50
N ASP A 430 -4.67 -1.22 -12.14
CA ASP A 430 -5.06 -2.53 -11.63
C ASP A 430 -4.69 -3.62 -12.65
N PRO A 431 -3.91 -4.65 -12.29
CA PRO A 431 -3.50 -5.72 -13.20
C PRO A 431 -4.67 -6.50 -13.81
N VAL A 432 -5.90 -6.39 -13.26
CA VAL A 432 -7.13 -6.93 -13.88
C VAL A 432 -7.39 -6.33 -15.27
N ILE A 433 -6.84 -5.15 -15.58
CA ILE A 433 -6.90 -4.57 -16.93
C ILE A 433 -6.19 -5.47 -17.96
N LEU A 434 -5.17 -6.24 -17.57
CA LEU A 434 -4.44 -7.12 -18.48
C LEU A 434 -5.23 -8.37 -18.85
N GLU A 435 -6.12 -8.86 -17.98
CA GLU A 435 -7.00 -10.01 -18.26
C GLU A 435 -8.09 -9.66 -19.30
N VAL A 436 -8.53 -8.40 -19.34
CA VAL A 436 -9.46 -7.91 -20.36
C VAL A 436 -8.82 -7.83 -21.76
N LEU A 437 -7.50 -8.02 -21.88
CA LEU A 437 -6.76 -7.94 -23.14
C LEU A 437 -6.54 -9.29 -23.84
N GLU A 438 -6.86 -10.41 -23.21
CA GLU A 438 -6.75 -11.74 -23.85
C GLU A 438 -7.41 -11.84 -25.24
N PRO A 439 -8.59 -11.24 -25.50
CA PRO A 439 -9.24 -11.34 -26.82
C PRO A 439 -8.53 -10.58 -27.94
N TYR A 440 -7.57 -9.70 -27.62
CA TYR A 440 -6.88 -8.84 -28.58
C TYR A 440 -5.45 -9.31 -28.86
N TYR A 441 -5.02 -10.40 -28.23
CA TYR A 441 -3.72 -11.05 -28.45
C TYR A 441 -3.83 -12.36 -29.26
N ALA A 442 -5.03 -12.71 -29.74
CA ALA A 442 -5.29 -13.88 -30.58
C ALA A 442 -5.15 -13.57 -32.09
#